data_AF-A0A7V8VVD4-F1
#
_entry.id   AF-A0A7V8VVD4-F1
#
_cell.length_a   1.000
_cell.length_b   1.000
_cell.length_c   1.000
_cell.angle_alpha   90.00
_cell.angle_beta   90.00
_cell.angle_gamma   90.00
#
_symmetry.space_group_name_H-M   'P 1'
#
loop_
_entity.id
_entity.type
_entity.pdbx_description
1 polymer ?
#
loop_
_entity_poly.entity_id
_entity_poly.type
_entity_poly.pdbx_seq_one_letter_code
_entity_poly.pdbx_strand_id
1 'polypeptide(L)'
;MLEQAARRRQMQPGRSQLATELLLTAFAAVGAVIVLRTVLVVLQISDRIWIGQFVYRLTRPVTDLLGFIPGGERTLFGRLTTLDVTLLGLLPLFVLG
;
A
#
# COMPACT_ATOMS: atom_id res chain seq x y z
N MET A 1 37.28 21.24 -22.74
CA MET A 1 36.81 21.11 -21.34
C MET A 1 35.29 21.07 -21.18
N LEU A 2 34.48 21.63 -22.10
CA LEU A 2 33.01 21.58 -22.02
C LEU A 2 32.40 20.16 -22.25
N GLU A 3 33.08 19.30 -23.01
CA GLU A 3 32.60 17.92 -23.27
C GLU A 3 32.65 17.00 -22.04
N GLN A 4 33.54 17.26 -21.08
CA GLN A 4 33.65 16.46 -19.85
C GLN A 4 32.48 16.74 -18.88
N ALA A 5 31.90 17.94 -18.92
CA ALA A 5 30.74 18.31 -18.09
C ALA A 5 29.43 17.66 -18.59
N ALA A 6 29.27 17.48 -19.91
CA ALA A 6 28.12 16.79 -20.50
C ALA A 6 28.12 15.29 -20.17
N ARG A 7 29.29 14.64 -20.15
CA ARG A 7 29.43 13.22 -19.80
C ARG A 7 29.04 12.89 -18.36
N ARG A 8 29.28 13.81 -17.41
CA ARG A 8 28.88 13.63 -16.00
C ARG A 8 27.35 13.69 -15.81
N ARG A 9 26.63 14.51 -16.59
CA ARG A 9 25.15 14.56 -16.57
C ARG A 9 24.49 13.29 -17.11
N GLN A 10 25.13 12.60 -18.05
CA GLN A 10 24.61 11.36 -18.65
C GLN A 10 24.83 10.10 -17.78
N MET A 11 25.68 10.15 -16.75
CA MET A 11 25.94 8.99 -15.87
C MET A 11 25.06 8.94 -14.61
N GLN A 12 24.16 9.91 -14.41
CA GLN A 12 23.22 9.94 -13.28
C GLN A 12 21.73 9.57 -13.55
N PRO A 13 21.29 9.06 -14.72
CA PRO A 13 19.88 8.66 -14.91
C PRO A 13 19.55 7.25 -14.37
N GLY A 14 20.51 6.31 -14.40
CA GLY A 14 20.22 4.89 -14.12
C GLY A 14 19.82 4.59 -12.66
N ARG A 15 20.46 5.22 -11.68
CA ARG A 15 20.10 5.02 -10.26
C ARG A 15 18.74 5.64 -9.90
N SER A 16 18.41 6.78 -10.52
CA SER A 16 17.12 7.46 -10.26
C SER A 16 15.95 6.69 -10.88
N GLN A 17 16.11 6.15 -12.09
CA GLN A 17 15.07 5.33 -12.73
C GLN A 17 14.80 4.03 -11.98
N LEU A 18 15.85 3.30 -11.59
CA LEU A 18 15.70 2.08 -10.80
C LEU A 18 15.06 2.33 -9.44
N ALA A 19 15.41 3.43 -8.78
CA ALA A 19 14.78 3.81 -7.51
C ALA A 19 13.28 4.08 -7.69
N THR A 20 12.89 4.81 -8.74
CA THR A 20 11.48 5.09 -9.04
C THR A 20 10.70 3.82 -9.40
N GLU A 21 11.27 2.93 -10.21
CA GLU A 21 10.64 1.68 -10.60
C GLU A 21 10.42 0.74 -9.41
N LEU A 22 11.41 0.64 -8.52
CA LEU A 22 11.28 -0.11 -7.27
C LEU A 22 10.21 0.49 -6.35
N LEU A 23 10.13 1.81 -6.26
CA LEU A 23 9.15 2.49 -5.42
C LEU A 23 7.73 2.29 -5.95
N LEU A 24 7.53 2.38 -7.26
CA LEU A 24 6.27 2.07 -7.93
C LEU A 24 5.87 0.60 -7.75
N THR A 25 6.82 -0.33 -7.89
CA THR A 25 6.56 -1.76 -7.68
C THR A 25 6.17 -2.05 -6.23
N ALA A 26 6.89 -1.45 -5.27
CA ALA A 26 6.57 -1.56 -3.86
C ALA A 26 5.19 -0.98 -3.56
N PHE A 27 4.85 0.18 -4.13
CA PHE A 27 3.54 0.79 -4.02
C PHE A 27 2.43 -0.12 -4.58
N ALA A 28 2.62 -0.67 -5.79
CA ALA A 28 1.67 -1.60 -6.39
C ALA A 28 1.48 -2.86 -5.55
N ALA A 29 2.56 -3.41 -4.97
CA ALA A 29 2.51 -4.56 -4.08
C ALA A 29 1.72 -4.26 -2.81
N VAL A 30 1.97 -3.12 -2.17
CA VAL A 30 1.23 -2.67 -0.98
C VAL A 30 -0.24 -2.46 -1.33
N GLY A 31 -0.53 -1.84 -2.47
CA GLY A 31 -1.90 -1.64 -2.93
C GLY A 31 -2.65 -2.93 -3.21
N ALA A 32 -2.00 -3.91 -3.85
CA ALA A 32 -2.59 -5.22 -4.06
C ALA A 32 -2.95 -5.91 -2.74
N VAL A 33 -2.10 -5.80 -1.71
CA VAL A 33 -2.38 -6.35 -0.37
C VAL A 33 -3.59 -5.66 0.28
N ILE A 34 -3.70 -4.34 0.19
CA ILE A 34 -4.83 -3.57 0.73
C ILE A 34 -6.15 -3.95 0.05
N VAL A 35 -6.14 -4.02 -1.30
CA VAL A 35 -7.31 -4.43 -2.08
C VAL A 35 -7.71 -5.87 -1.71
N LEU A 36 -6.74 -6.79 -1.68
CA LEU A 36 -6.99 -8.18 -1.31
C LEU A 36 -7.59 -8.29 0.09
N ARG A 37 -7.05 -7.58 1.08
CA ARG A 37 -7.62 -7.52 2.43
C ARG A 37 -9.07 -7.07 2.39
N THR A 38 -9.36 -6.01 1.65
CA THR A 38 -10.73 -5.46 1.57
C THR A 38 -11.67 -6.49 0.98
N VAL A 39 -11.28 -7.18 -0.10
CA VAL A 39 -12.06 -8.28 -0.67
C VAL A 39 -12.31 -9.39 0.36
N LEU A 40 -11.28 -9.80 1.10
CA LEU A 40 -11.44 -10.82 2.15
C LEU A 40 -12.41 -10.38 3.26
N VAL A 41 -12.34 -9.11 3.68
CA VAL A 41 -13.25 -8.54 4.68
C VAL A 41 -14.69 -8.48 4.16
N VAL A 42 -14.89 -8.03 2.91
CA VAL A 42 -16.20 -7.96 2.25
C VAL A 42 -16.83 -9.34 2.13
N LEU A 43 -16.05 -10.34 1.71
CA LEU A 43 -16.50 -11.72 1.58
C LEU A 43 -16.61 -12.47 2.92
N GLN A 44 -16.32 -11.80 4.04
CA GLN A 44 -16.27 -12.38 5.37
C GLN A 44 -15.34 -13.62 5.48
N ILE A 45 -14.28 -13.65 4.66
CA ILE A 45 -13.30 -14.72 4.69
C ILE A 45 -12.48 -14.60 5.99
N SER A 46 -12.61 -15.65 6.80
CA SER A 46 -11.94 -15.75 8.09
C SER A 46 -10.43 -15.94 7.96
N ASP A 47 -9.71 -15.55 9.00
CA ASP A 47 -8.28 -15.76 9.20
C ASP A 47 -7.87 -17.25 9.33
N ARG A 48 -8.86 -18.15 9.42
CA ARG A 48 -8.65 -19.61 9.41
C ARG A 48 -8.18 -20.16 8.07
N ILE A 49 -8.38 -19.43 6.98
CA ILE A 49 -7.88 -19.80 5.65
C ILE A 49 -6.48 -19.21 5.50
N TRP A 50 -5.54 -19.98 4.93
CA TRP A 50 -4.13 -19.56 4.80
C TRP A 50 -4.01 -18.15 4.21
N ILE A 51 -4.76 -17.84 3.15
CA ILE A 51 -4.68 -16.53 2.48
C ILE A 51 -5.16 -15.39 3.38
N GLY A 52 -6.20 -15.64 4.18
CA GLY A 52 -6.68 -14.71 5.20
C GLY A 52 -5.61 -14.48 6.27
N GLN A 53 -5.06 -15.55 6.82
CA GLN A 53 -4.02 -15.44 7.85
C GLN A 53 -2.82 -14.62 7.36
N PHE A 54 -2.36 -14.87 6.13
CA PHE A 54 -1.22 -14.16 5.54
C PHE A 54 -1.54 -12.66 5.37
N VAL A 55 -2.65 -12.34 4.72
CA VAL A 55 -3.03 -10.95 4.41
C VAL A 55 -3.32 -10.16 5.68
N TYR A 56 -4.08 -10.72 6.62
CA TYR A 56 -4.37 -10.06 7.90
C TYR A 56 -3.10 -9.88 8.74
N ARG A 57 -2.16 -10.82 8.72
CA ARG A 57 -0.89 -10.67 9.43
C ARG A 57 -0.01 -9.58 8.84
N LEU A 58 0.01 -9.46 7.51
CA LEU A 58 0.80 -8.44 6.81
C LEU A 58 0.26 -7.02 7.05
N THR A 59 -1.05 -6.90 7.20
CA THR A 59 -1.74 -5.62 7.34
C THR A 59 -1.98 -5.20 8.79
N ARG A 60 -1.94 -6.15 9.74
CA ARG A 60 -2.03 -5.91 11.19
C ARG A 60 -1.24 -4.71 11.71
N PRO A 61 0.08 -4.59 11.47
CA PRO A 61 0.85 -3.47 12.04
C PRO A 61 0.35 -2.11 11.55
N VAL A 62 -0.14 -2.03 10.30
CA VAL A 62 -0.70 -0.81 9.74
C VAL A 62 -2.08 -0.52 10.33
N THR A 63 -2.92 -1.53 10.47
CA THR A 63 -4.26 -1.39 11.04
C THR A 63 -4.22 -1.11 12.54
N ASP A 64 -3.26 -1.66 13.27
CA ASP A 64 -3.06 -1.42 14.70
C ASP A 64 -2.62 0.04 14.95
N LEU A 65 -1.71 0.55 14.11
CA LEU A 65 -1.30 1.97 14.14
C LEU A 65 -2.48 2.91 13.89
N LEU A 66 -3.28 2.61 12.87
CA LEU A 66 -4.46 3.43 12.54
C LEU A 66 -5.62 3.22 13.51
N GLY A 67 -5.70 2.06 14.18
CA GLY A 67 -6.69 1.75 15.21
C GLY A 67 -6.58 2.63 16.46
N PHE A 68 -5.43 3.28 16.66
CA PHE A 68 -5.27 4.29 17.70
C PHE A 68 -6.10 5.56 17.43
N ILE A 69 -6.61 5.74 16.20
CA ILE A 69 -7.48 6.86 15.84
C ILE A 69 -8.91 6.55 16.34
N PRO A 70 -9.46 7.36 17.26
CA PRO A 70 -10.79 7.15 17.80
C PRO A 70 -11.83 7.17 16.67
N GLY A 71 -12.61 6.09 16.55
CA GLY A 71 -13.63 5.91 15.52
C GLY A 71 -13.23 5.03 14.33
N GLY A 72 -11.97 4.58 14.25
CA GLY A 72 -11.50 3.72 13.16
C GLY A 72 -12.14 2.34 13.11
N GLU A 73 -12.42 1.75 14.28
CA GLU A 73 -13.02 0.41 14.40
C GLU A 73 -14.53 0.38 14.14
N ARG A 74 -15.16 1.52 13.81
CA ARG A 74 -16.59 1.54 13.47
C ARG A 74 -16.85 0.69 12.24
N THR A 75 -17.67 -0.35 12.43
CA THR A 75 -18.21 -1.17 11.35
C THR A 75 -19.17 -0.33 10.51
N LEU A 76 -18.89 -0.20 9.22
CA LEU A 76 -19.71 0.50 8.24
C LEU A 76 -20.65 -0.47 7.52
N PHE A 77 -20.11 -1.54 6.94
CA PHE A 77 -20.89 -2.50 6.15
C PHE A 77 -20.42 -3.93 6.42
N GLY A 78 -21.25 -4.74 7.06
CA GLY A 78 -20.85 -6.08 7.50
C GLY A 78 -19.67 -6.03 8.48
N ARG A 79 -18.52 -6.60 8.09
CA ARG A 79 -17.25 -6.55 8.84
C ARG A 79 -16.30 -5.44 8.37
N LEU A 80 -16.72 -4.65 7.38
CA LEU A 80 -15.91 -3.58 6.82
C LEU A 80 -15.89 -2.40 7.79
N THR A 81 -14.71 -2.03 8.26
CA THR A 81 -14.49 -0.94 9.21
C THR A 81 -14.17 0.36 8.49
N THR A 82 -14.28 1.49 9.20
CA THR A 82 -13.89 2.80 8.68
C THR A 82 -12.41 2.82 8.28
N LEU A 83 -11.56 2.12 9.03
CA LEU A 83 -10.15 1.91 8.71
C LEU A 83 -9.92 1.26 7.34
N ASP A 84 -10.74 0.28 6.98
CA ASP A 84 -10.62 -0.43 5.71
C ASP A 84 -10.90 0.51 4.54
N VAL A 85 -11.94 1.35 4.68
CA VAL A 85 -12.28 2.38 3.70
C VAL A 85 -11.20 3.44 3.60
N THR A 86 -10.64 3.88 4.72
CA THR A 86 -9.56 4.88 4.74
C THR A 86 -8.30 4.34 4.05
N LEU A 87 -7.90 3.09 4.33
CA LEU A 87 -6.78 2.42 3.66
C LEU A 87 -7.00 2.30 2.15
N LEU A 88 -8.22 1.94 1.75
CA LEU A 88 -8.55 1.80 0.34
C LEU A 88 -8.63 3.16 -0.37
N GLY A 89 -9.07 4.21 0.31
CA GLY A 89 -9.07 5.59 -0.19
C GLY A 89 -7.68 6.22 -0.30
N LEU A 90 -6.70 5.73 0.47
CA LEU A 90 -5.32 6.21 0.43
C LEU A 90 -4.59 5.82 -0.87
N LEU A 91 -4.99 4.70 -1.48
CA LEU A 91 -4.44 4.22 -2.74
C LEU A 91 -4.60 5.20 -3.91
N PRO A 92 -5.82 5.64 -4.27
CA PRO A 92 -6.00 6.59 -5.36
C PRO A 92 -5.41 7.96 -5.03
N LEU A 93 -5.40 8.38 -3.76
CA LEU A 93 -4.80 9.67 -3.37
C LEU A 93 -3.30 9.74 -3.68
N PHE A 94 -2.58 8.62 -3.55
CA PHE A 94 -1.16 8.57 -3.90
C PHE A 94 -0.93 8.55 -5.42
N VAL A 95 -1.83 7.96 -6.22
CA VAL A 95 -1.72 7.93 -7.68
C VAL A 95 -2.09 9.27 -8.32
N LEU A 96 -2.99 10.03 -7.68
CA LEU A 96 -3.50 11.32 -8.15
C LEU A 96 -2.66 12.52 -7.67
N GLY A 97 -1.68 12.30 -6.79
CA GLY A 97 -0.82 13.34 -6.19
C GLY A 97 0.60 13.33 -6.72
#